data_AF-A0A3B8RVI6-F1
#
_entry.id   AF-A0A3B8RVI6-F1
#
_cell.length_a   1.000
_cell.length_b   1.000
_cell.length_c   1.000
_cell.angle_alpha   90.00
_cell.angle_beta   90.00
_cell.angle_gamma   90.00
#
_symmetry.space_group_name_H-M   'P 1'
#
loop_
_entity.id
_entity.type
_entity.pdbx_description
1 polymer ?
#
loop_
_entity_poly.entity_id
_entity_poly.type
_entity_poly.pdbx_seq_one_letter_code
_entity_poly.pdbx_strand_id
1 'polypeptide(L)'
;MICNSCGANNNEENKFCTNCGEELTAVENISQNACPNCGEENDEANKFCVSCGKQLIRKEDAINNNLQHKKMGIHPDKVGKSKKQLRRESKNNLKRNPARKTSNINNLKFLWITVGIVIGSIIIASAFDLIFNNSTDKKVLISRDEQKSANPIVEAKVYEIASKFVCSCGTCNEESLEVCACERAVEERQFIRDYLEQSTNGGQKPDDIVIAVANKYGWMKAEFASNYKVDPSRGWNPNRISGQTDQLLITKDVLPPVLNLINTKATISDKISIYSAFKCPCGKCRLDELKDCNCDHPGGAKEIKRFVDKKISENKYTVNEITDMVNNKYGGKKI
;
A
#
# COMPACT_ATOMS: atom_id res chain seq x y z
N MET A 1 -28.64 3.11 16.59
CA MET A 1 -27.36 2.62 17.17
C MET A 1 -26.19 2.89 16.23
N ILE A 2 -25.02 3.25 16.78
CA ILE A 2 -23.82 3.57 15.98
C ILE A 2 -22.98 2.30 15.80
N CYS A 3 -22.51 2.05 14.57
CA CYS A 3 -21.65 0.91 14.27
C CYS A 3 -20.24 1.12 14.85
N ASN A 4 -19.74 0.17 15.63
CA ASN A 4 -18.40 0.27 16.24
C ASN A 4 -17.26 0.12 15.21
N SER A 5 -17.50 -0.58 14.10
CA SER A 5 -16.52 -0.74 13.03
C SER A 5 -16.35 0.53 12.20
N CYS A 6 -17.46 1.09 11.68
CA CYS A 6 -17.43 2.19 10.71
C CYS A 6 -18.01 3.53 11.19
N GLY A 7 -18.61 3.60 12.38
CA GLY A 7 -19.20 4.83 12.92
C GLY A 7 -20.51 5.27 12.28
N ALA A 8 -21.06 4.50 11.33
CA ALA A 8 -22.35 4.82 10.71
C ALA A 8 -23.47 4.77 11.74
N ASN A 9 -24.41 5.72 11.65
CA ASN A 9 -25.64 5.69 12.44
C ASN A 9 -26.64 4.75 11.76
N ASN A 10 -27.08 3.72 12.47
CA ASN A 10 -28.00 2.70 12.00
C ASN A 10 -29.29 2.75 12.81
N ASN A 11 -30.39 2.24 12.23
CA ASN A 11 -31.62 2.03 12.98
C ASN A 11 -31.37 0.96 14.07
N GLU A 12 -32.06 1.07 15.20
CA GLU A 12 -31.96 0.13 16.33
C GLU A 12 -32.51 -1.26 16.00
N GLU A 13 -33.36 -1.37 14.98
CA GLU A 13 -33.87 -2.65 14.47
C GLU A 13 -32.87 -3.38 13.55
N ASN A 14 -31.80 -2.72 13.12
CA ASN A 14 -30.84 -3.31 12.21
C ASN A 14 -29.91 -4.27 12.96
N LYS A 15 -29.89 -5.54 12.54
CA LYS A 15 -28.92 -6.54 13.04
C LYS A 15 -27.50 -6.33 12.51
N PHE A 16 -27.37 -5.73 11.33
CA PHE A 16 -26.09 -5.46 10.68
C PHE A 16 -26.02 -4.02 10.22
N CYS A 17 -24.81 -3.46 10.17
CA CYS A 17 -24.58 -2.11 9.74
C CYS A 17 -24.91 -1.98 8.25
N THR A 18 -25.79 -1.05 7.90
CA THR A 18 -26.18 -0.80 6.50
C THR A 18 -25.07 -0.18 5.66
N ASN A 19 -23.97 0.24 6.29
CA ASN A 19 -22.81 0.82 5.60
C ASN A 19 -21.66 -0.20 5.42
N CYS A 20 -21.29 -0.95 6.46
CA CYS A 20 -20.12 -1.85 6.42
C CYS A 20 -20.43 -3.34 6.63
N GLY A 21 -21.68 -3.72 6.87
CA GLY A 21 -22.10 -5.12 7.03
C GLY A 21 -21.76 -5.76 8.38
N GLU A 22 -21.06 -5.06 9.28
CA GLU A 22 -20.72 -5.54 10.64
C GLU A 22 -21.98 -5.80 11.48
N GLU A 23 -21.98 -6.83 12.30
CA GLU A 23 -23.06 -7.07 13.26
C GLU A 23 -23.17 -5.94 14.29
N LEU A 24 -24.39 -5.47 14.50
CA LEU A 24 -24.71 -4.39 15.41
C LEU A 24 -25.11 -4.98 16.76
N THR A 25 -24.18 -4.98 17.72
CA THR A 25 -24.46 -5.41 19.09
C THR A 25 -25.04 -4.25 19.91
N ALA A 26 -26.18 -4.48 20.54
CA ALA A 26 -26.78 -3.52 21.47
C ALA A 26 -25.93 -3.49 22.74
N VAL A 27 -25.00 -2.54 22.86
CA VAL A 27 -24.16 -2.42 24.06
C VAL A 27 -24.78 -1.42 25.02
N GLU A 28 -25.41 -1.94 26.07
CA GLU A 28 -25.74 -1.17 27.25
C GLU A 28 -24.44 -0.74 27.96
N ASN A 29 -24.28 0.58 28.11
CA ASN A 29 -23.31 1.23 29.01
C ASN A 29 -21.82 0.86 28.82
N ILE A 30 -21.23 1.30 27.71
CA ILE A 30 -19.77 1.48 27.66
C ILE A 30 -19.44 2.80 28.36
N SER A 31 -18.55 2.74 29.36
CA SER A 31 -17.91 3.91 29.98
C SER A 31 -17.52 4.91 28.89
N GLN A 32 -18.02 6.14 28.97
CA GLN A 32 -18.02 7.14 27.88
C GLN A 32 -16.62 7.54 27.38
N ASN A 33 -15.57 7.08 28.06
CA ASN A 33 -14.19 7.51 27.85
C ASN A 33 -13.32 6.38 27.26
N ALA A 34 -13.81 5.14 27.15
CA ALA A 34 -13.03 4.04 26.57
C ALA A 34 -13.18 3.99 25.04
N CYS A 35 -12.07 3.83 24.34
CA CYS A 35 -12.07 3.70 22.89
C CYS A 35 -12.76 2.39 22.48
N PRO A 36 -13.82 2.42 21.65
CA PRO A 36 -14.54 1.19 21.26
C PRO A 36 -13.72 0.25 20.36
N ASN A 37 -12.56 0.71 19.85
CA ASN A 37 -11.73 -0.05 18.94
C ASN A 37 -10.48 -0.66 19.59
N CYS A 38 -9.95 -0.06 20.64
CA CYS A 38 -8.73 -0.57 21.31
C CYS A 38 -8.83 -0.62 22.84
N GLY A 39 -9.96 -0.18 23.42
CA GLY A 39 -10.18 -0.18 24.86
C GLY A 39 -9.47 0.93 25.64
N GLU A 40 -8.58 1.72 25.00
CA GLU A 40 -7.83 2.79 25.67
C GLU A 40 -8.76 3.79 26.34
N GLU A 41 -8.45 4.17 27.58
CA GLU A 41 -9.15 5.21 28.30
C GLU A 41 -8.67 6.59 27.83
N ASN A 42 -9.60 7.42 27.36
CA ASN A 42 -9.31 8.69 26.73
C ASN A 42 -9.99 9.83 27.49
N ASP A 43 -9.29 10.95 27.59
CA ASP A 43 -9.82 12.17 28.16
C ASP A 43 -11.08 12.67 27.42
N GLU A 44 -12.00 13.28 28.17
CA GLU A 44 -13.18 13.98 27.66
C GLU A 44 -12.83 15.22 26.81
N ALA A 45 -11.58 15.59 26.58
CA ALA A 45 -11.24 16.56 25.53
C ALA A 45 -10.90 15.92 24.16
N ASN A 46 -10.59 14.61 24.15
CA ASN A 46 -10.05 13.94 22.97
C ASN A 46 -11.14 13.59 21.94
N LYS A 47 -11.00 14.15 20.74
CA LYS A 47 -11.84 13.80 19.57
C LYS A 47 -11.43 12.49 18.91
N PHE A 48 -10.17 12.09 19.11
CA PHE A 48 -9.59 10.86 18.58
C PHE A 48 -8.87 10.13 19.70
N CYS A 49 -8.86 8.80 19.63
CA CYS A 49 -8.15 7.96 20.57
C CYS A 49 -6.65 8.26 20.56
N VAL A 50 -6.05 8.50 21.72
CA VAL A 50 -4.61 8.79 21.83
C VAL A 50 -3.72 7.61 21.43
N SER A 51 -4.21 6.39 21.64
CA SER A 51 -3.52 5.16 21.30
C SER A 51 -3.70 4.75 19.82
N CYS A 52 -4.94 4.55 19.35
CA CYS A 52 -5.18 4.05 17.99
C CYS A 52 -5.60 5.09 16.94
N GLY A 53 -5.77 6.36 17.32
CA GLY A 53 -6.16 7.45 16.41
C GLY A 53 -7.62 7.40 15.91
N LYS A 54 -8.42 6.38 16.28
CA LYS A 54 -9.82 6.29 15.86
C LYS A 54 -10.66 7.39 16.53
N GLN A 55 -11.56 8.00 15.76
CA GLN A 55 -12.46 9.03 16.28
C GLN A 55 -13.34 8.48 17.42
N LEU A 56 -13.38 9.20 18.53
CA LEU A 56 -14.23 8.87 19.66
C LEU A 56 -15.61 9.46 19.41
N ILE A 57 -16.65 8.64 19.47
CA ILE A 57 -18.02 9.05 19.18
C ILE A 57 -18.74 9.31 20.49
N ARG A 58 -19.18 10.55 20.70
CA ARG A 58 -19.77 11.00 21.97
C ARG A 58 -21.24 11.35 21.81
N LYS A 59 -22.04 11.12 22.85
CA LYS A 59 -23.48 11.42 22.87
C LYS A 59 -23.82 12.88 22.54
N GLU A 60 -22.90 13.83 22.81
CA GLU A 60 -23.10 15.26 22.56
C GLU A 60 -23.01 15.64 21.08
N ASP A 61 -22.19 14.93 20.30
CA ASP A 61 -22.07 15.14 18.84
C ASP A 61 -23.30 14.62 18.06
N ALA A 62 -24.17 13.84 18.71
CA ALA A 62 -25.42 13.37 18.12
C ALA A 62 -26.51 14.46 18.06
N ILE A 63 -26.41 15.52 18.88
CA ILE A 63 -27.46 16.55 19.01
C ILE A 63 -27.27 17.68 17.98
N ASN A 64 -26.03 17.98 17.58
CA ASN A 64 -25.72 19.15 16.74
C ASN A 64 -25.76 18.89 15.22
N ASN A 65 -26.02 17.65 14.76
CA ASN A 65 -26.06 17.31 13.34
C ASN A 65 -27.43 17.53 12.65
N ASN A 66 -28.33 18.32 13.25
CA ASN A 66 -29.67 18.62 12.72
C ASN A 66 -29.76 19.85 11.79
N LEU A 67 -28.66 20.26 11.12
CA LEU A 67 -28.72 21.39 10.16
C LEU A 67 -28.01 21.20 8.81
N GLN A 68 -27.50 20.01 8.46
CA GLN A 68 -26.84 19.85 7.14
C GLN A 68 -27.25 18.64 6.28
N HIS A 69 -28.38 17.99 6.55
CA HIS A 69 -28.98 17.05 5.60
C HIS A 69 -30.46 17.34 5.33
N LYS A 70 -30.72 18.53 4.76
CA LYS A 70 -31.97 18.81 4.02
C LYS A 70 -31.65 19.00 2.55
N LYS A 71 -31.71 17.90 1.79
CA LYS A 71 -32.31 17.88 0.45
C LYS A 71 -32.75 16.46 0.09
N MET A 72 -33.98 16.17 0.52
CA MET A 72 -34.97 15.31 -0.11
C MET A 72 -34.98 15.49 -1.64
N GLY A 73 -35.36 14.52 -2.46
CA GLY A 73 -35.97 13.25 -2.11
C GLY A 73 -36.29 12.39 -3.34
N ILE A 74 -36.77 11.19 -3.02
CA ILE A 74 -37.39 10.23 -3.93
C ILE A 74 -38.89 10.55 -4.00
N HIS A 75 -39.52 10.48 -5.18
CA HIS A 75 -40.87 9.90 -5.29
C HIS A 75 -41.20 9.42 -6.73
N PRO A 76 -42.02 8.35 -6.89
CA PRO A 76 -42.36 7.73 -8.17
C PRO A 76 -43.78 8.10 -8.70
N ASP A 77 -44.11 7.49 -9.85
CA ASP A 77 -45.43 7.28 -10.50
C ASP A 77 -46.02 8.36 -11.45
N LYS A 78 -46.10 8.09 -12.77
CA LYS A 78 -47.25 7.46 -13.46
C LYS A 78 -47.13 7.51 -15.00
N VAL A 79 -47.73 6.47 -15.59
CA VAL A 79 -47.87 6.04 -16.99
C VAL A 79 -48.64 7.03 -17.89
N GLY A 80 -48.31 7.09 -19.20
CA GLY A 80 -49.30 7.49 -20.22
C GLY A 80 -48.81 8.01 -21.58
N LYS A 81 -48.45 7.10 -22.49
CA LYS A 81 -48.56 7.13 -23.98
C LYS A 81 -48.63 8.49 -24.73
N SER A 82 -47.71 8.69 -25.68
CA SER A 82 -47.93 8.53 -27.13
C SER A 82 -47.00 9.41 -27.99
N LYS A 83 -46.66 8.87 -29.17
CA LYS A 83 -45.68 9.34 -30.16
C LYS A 83 -46.05 10.70 -30.78
N LYS A 84 -45.07 11.59 -30.96
CA LYS A 84 -44.57 12.04 -32.29
C LYS A 84 -43.54 13.16 -32.13
N GLN A 85 -42.35 12.84 -32.63
CA GLN A 85 -41.15 13.64 -32.75
C GLN A 85 -41.34 14.74 -33.81
N LEU A 86 -40.95 15.98 -33.49
CA LEU A 86 -40.49 17.04 -34.40
C LEU A 86 -40.11 18.29 -33.57
N ARG A 87 -38.83 18.67 -33.58
CA ARG A 87 -38.28 19.85 -32.88
C ARG A 87 -38.46 21.13 -33.73
N ARG A 88 -39.04 22.15 -33.10
CA ARG A 88 -39.14 23.57 -33.51
C ARG A 88 -37.78 24.27 -33.32
N GLU A 89 -37.26 24.94 -34.35
CA GLU A 89 -37.37 26.39 -34.67
C GLU A 89 -36.57 27.32 -33.75
N SER A 90 -35.74 28.20 -34.34
CA SER A 90 -35.99 29.65 -34.41
C SER A 90 -34.79 30.35 -35.10
N LYS A 91 -34.93 30.80 -36.35
CA LYS A 91 -35.22 32.19 -36.80
C LYS A 91 -33.96 33.09 -36.93
N ASN A 92 -33.54 33.41 -38.16
CA ASN A 92 -34.01 34.59 -38.89
C ASN A 92 -33.15 34.94 -40.14
N ASN A 93 -33.88 35.12 -41.25
CA ASN A 93 -33.75 36.12 -42.33
C ASN A 93 -32.39 36.42 -42.98
N LEU A 94 -32.24 36.01 -44.25
CA LEU A 94 -31.98 36.96 -45.33
C LEU A 94 -32.51 36.44 -46.68
N LYS A 95 -33.18 37.34 -47.42
CA LYS A 95 -33.93 37.06 -48.65
C LYS A 95 -33.03 36.67 -49.83
N ARG A 96 -33.53 35.69 -50.60
CA ARG A 96 -33.22 35.38 -52.01
C ARG A 96 -33.50 36.60 -52.91
N ASN A 97 -32.87 36.87 -54.05
CA ASN A 97 -32.64 36.12 -55.31
C ASN A 97 -31.81 37.07 -56.25
N PRO A 98 -31.14 36.67 -57.36
CA PRO A 98 -31.75 35.82 -58.40
C PRO A 98 -30.85 34.81 -59.16
N ALA A 99 -31.55 33.84 -59.73
CA ALA A 99 -31.36 33.15 -61.01
C ALA A 99 -30.11 33.45 -61.86
N ARG A 100 -29.40 32.38 -62.30
CA ARG A 100 -29.38 31.86 -63.69
C ARG A 100 -28.11 31.05 -63.98
N LYS A 101 -28.31 30.02 -64.80
CA LYS A 101 -27.42 29.48 -65.86
C LYS A 101 -26.06 28.89 -65.46
N THR A 102 -25.93 27.56 -65.58
CA THR A 102 -25.29 26.80 -66.69
C THR A 102 -23.76 26.74 -66.62
N SER A 103 -23.25 25.50 -66.76
CA SER A 103 -21.96 25.11 -67.35
C SER A 103 -20.68 25.75 -66.80
N ASN A 104 -19.78 24.96 -66.23
CA ASN A 104 -18.79 24.24 -67.02
C ASN A 104 -17.86 23.45 -66.09
N ILE A 105 -17.57 22.22 -66.51
CA ILE A 105 -16.48 21.39 -66.02
C ILE A 105 -15.19 22.14 -66.38
N ASN A 106 -14.32 22.33 -65.39
CA ASN A 106 -12.86 22.32 -65.48
C ASN A 106 -12.30 22.80 -64.13
N ASN A 107 -11.90 21.86 -63.26
CA ASN A 107 -10.76 21.99 -62.33
C ASN A 107 -10.66 20.77 -61.39
N LEU A 108 -10.30 19.61 -61.97
CA LEU A 108 -9.99 18.36 -61.25
C LEU A 108 -8.80 18.50 -60.29
N LYS A 109 -8.02 19.59 -60.36
CA LYS A 109 -6.84 19.82 -59.51
C LYS A 109 -7.16 20.25 -58.07
N PHE A 110 -8.30 20.92 -57.83
CA PHE A 110 -8.66 21.38 -56.49
C PHE A 110 -9.18 20.27 -55.56
N LEU A 111 -9.75 19.19 -56.12
CA LEU A 111 -10.25 18.06 -55.33
C LEU A 111 -9.13 17.25 -54.66
N TRP A 112 -7.96 17.15 -55.28
CA TRP A 112 -6.83 16.39 -54.74
C TRP A 112 -6.17 17.10 -53.56
N ILE A 113 -6.15 18.43 -53.57
CA ILE A 113 -5.62 19.24 -52.47
C ILE A 113 -6.51 19.11 -51.24
N THR A 114 -7.83 19.16 -51.41
CA THR A 114 -8.78 18.99 -50.30
C THR A 114 -8.78 17.57 -49.74
N VAL A 115 -8.63 16.54 -50.59
CA VAL A 115 -8.54 15.14 -50.15
C VAL A 115 -7.22 14.87 -49.43
N GLY A 116 -6.11 15.43 -49.92
CA GLY A 116 -4.79 15.29 -49.29
C GLY A 116 -4.73 15.92 -47.89
N ILE A 117 -5.35 17.09 -47.70
CA ILE A 117 -5.42 17.75 -46.38
C ILE A 117 -6.23 16.92 -45.40
N VAL A 118 -7.39 16.40 -45.82
CA VAL A 118 -8.26 15.58 -44.95
C VAL A 118 -7.58 14.28 -44.56
N ILE A 119 -6.95 13.57 -45.50
CA ILE A 119 -6.22 12.33 -45.24
C ILE A 119 -5.00 12.59 -44.35
N GLY A 120 -4.24 13.67 -44.62
CA GLY A 120 -3.12 14.08 -43.79
C GLY A 120 -3.53 14.39 -42.35
N SER A 121 -4.65 15.10 -42.15
CA SER A 121 -5.17 15.39 -40.81
C SER A 121 -5.65 14.15 -40.05
N ILE A 122 -6.18 13.13 -40.74
CA ILE A 122 -6.58 11.86 -40.13
C ILE A 122 -5.35 11.04 -39.71
N ILE A 123 -4.29 11.04 -40.52
CA ILE A 123 -3.03 10.34 -40.21
C ILE A 123 -2.29 11.04 -39.05
N ILE A 124 -2.33 12.37 -38.98
CA ILE A 124 -1.76 13.11 -37.86
C ILE A 124 -2.55 12.84 -36.57
N ALA A 125 -3.88 12.78 -36.63
CA ALA A 125 -4.71 12.43 -35.48
C ALA A 125 -4.44 11.00 -34.97
N SER A 126 -4.32 10.01 -35.86
CA SER A 126 -4.02 8.63 -35.45
C SER A 126 -2.57 8.45 -34.96
N ALA A 127 -1.63 9.23 -35.45
CA ALA A 127 -0.26 9.28 -34.92
C ALA A 127 -0.20 9.99 -33.54
N PHE A 128 -1.05 10.99 -33.30
CA PHE A 128 -1.18 11.64 -31.99
C PHE A 128 -1.68 10.67 -30.92
N ASP A 129 -2.62 9.76 -31.24
CA ASP A 129 -3.10 8.73 -30.32
C ASP A 129 -2.00 7.74 -29.90
N LEU A 130 -1.00 7.48 -30.76
CA LEU A 130 0.15 6.61 -30.44
C LEU A 130 1.21 7.30 -29.58
N ILE A 131 1.30 8.62 -29.63
CA ILE A 131 2.33 9.40 -28.91
C ILE A 131 1.84 9.83 -27.52
N PHE A 132 0.54 10.10 -27.33
CA PHE A 132 0.01 10.65 -26.08
C PHE A 132 -0.68 9.63 -25.15
N ASN A 133 -0.94 8.38 -25.58
CA ASN A 133 -1.59 7.37 -24.72
C ASN A 133 -0.66 6.64 -23.75
N ASN A 134 0.63 6.94 -23.72
CA ASN A 134 1.54 6.41 -22.70
C ASN A 134 1.88 7.46 -21.66
N SER A 135 0.87 7.95 -20.93
CA SER A 135 1.00 8.48 -19.55
C SER A 135 -0.38 8.94 -19.06
N THR A 136 -1.27 7.98 -18.82
CA THR A 136 -2.09 8.15 -17.62
C THR A 136 -1.36 7.41 -16.52
N ASP A 137 -0.62 8.17 -15.70
CA ASP A 137 -0.37 7.78 -14.33
C ASP A 137 -1.75 7.61 -13.70
N LYS A 138 -2.28 6.39 -13.82
CA LYS A 138 -3.40 5.93 -13.03
C LYS A 138 -2.83 5.88 -11.62
N LYS A 139 -2.97 6.99 -10.91
CA LYS A 139 -2.86 7.07 -9.46
C LYS A 139 -3.91 6.09 -8.93
N VAL A 140 -3.51 4.83 -8.83
CA VAL A 140 -4.32 3.76 -8.26
C VAL A 140 -4.60 4.22 -6.83
N LEU A 141 -5.86 4.55 -6.57
CA LEU A 141 -6.42 4.34 -5.23
C LEU A 141 -6.23 2.85 -4.98
N ILE A 142 -5.14 2.49 -4.31
CA ILE A 142 -4.89 1.12 -3.88
C ILE A 142 -5.97 0.85 -2.84
N SER A 143 -7.06 0.26 -3.30
CA SER A 143 -7.98 -0.46 -2.42
C SER A 143 -7.12 -1.39 -1.58
N ARG A 144 -7.30 -1.34 -0.26
CA ARG A 144 -6.68 -2.27 0.70
C ARG A 144 -7.25 -3.70 0.57
N ASP A 145 -7.80 -4.02 -0.60
CA ASP A 145 -8.43 -5.29 -0.88
C ASP A 145 -7.35 -6.20 -1.45
N GLU A 146 -7.01 -7.22 -0.67
CA GLU A 146 -6.14 -8.29 -1.09
C GLU A 146 -6.69 -8.93 -2.37
N GLN A 147 -5.96 -8.80 -3.48
CA GLN A 147 -6.38 -9.34 -4.77
C GLN A 147 -6.08 -10.84 -4.82
N LYS A 148 -7.06 -11.65 -4.41
CA LYS A 148 -7.00 -13.11 -4.46
C LYS A 148 -7.10 -13.63 -5.90
N SER A 149 -6.45 -14.75 -6.16
CA SER A 149 -6.56 -15.47 -7.43
C SER A 149 -7.97 -16.02 -7.61
N ALA A 150 -8.47 -16.01 -8.84
CA ALA A 150 -9.75 -16.64 -9.17
C ALA A 150 -9.67 -18.18 -9.12
N ASN A 151 -8.47 -18.76 -9.07
CA ASN A 151 -8.26 -20.20 -9.02
C ASN A 151 -8.18 -20.69 -7.55
N PRO A 152 -9.15 -21.50 -7.08
CA PRO A 152 -9.15 -21.97 -5.70
C PRO A 152 -7.95 -22.87 -5.35
N ILE A 153 -7.33 -23.52 -6.34
CA ILE A 153 -6.13 -24.34 -6.14
C ILE A 153 -4.92 -23.44 -5.83
N VAL A 154 -4.84 -22.28 -6.46
CA VAL A 154 -3.78 -21.28 -6.19
C VAL A 154 -3.95 -20.78 -4.76
N GLU A 155 -5.16 -20.37 -4.37
CA GLU A 155 -5.43 -19.87 -3.02
C GLU A 155 -5.16 -20.92 -1.92
N ALA A 156 -5.48 -22.19 -2.17
CA ALA A 156 -5.15 -23.27 -1.24
C ALA A 156 -3.63 -23.41 -1.04
N LYS A 157 -2.85 -23.30 -2.13
CA LYS A 157 -1.38 -23.31 -2.06
C LYS A 157 -0.82 -22.06 -1.39
N VAL A 158 -1.42 -20.89 -1.61
CA VAL A 158 -1.05 -19.65 -0.91
C VAL A 158 -1.20 -19.84 0.59
N TYR A 159 -2.35 -20.36 1.02
CA TYR A 159 -2.61 -20.66 2.43
C TYR A 159 -1.59 -21.66 2.99
N GLU A 160 -1.34 -22.76 2.28
CA GLU A 160 -0.39 -23.79 2.70
C GLU A 160 1.05 -23.27 2.81
N ILE A 161 1.51 -22.44 1.87
CA ILE A 161 2.83 -21.82 1.91
C ILE A 161 2.89 -20.78 3.04
N ALA A 162 1.90 -19.89 3.11
CA ALA A 162 1.85 -18.83 4.12
C ALA A 162 1.81 -19.39 5.55
N SER A 163 1.14 -20.53 5.78
CA SER A 163 1.11 -21.21 7.09
C SER A 163 2.47 -21.62 7.64
N LYS A 164 3.51 -21.67 6.79
CA LYS A 164 4.89 -21.96 7.19
C LYS A 164 5.63 -20.74 7.76
N PHE A 165 5.02 -19.57 7.71
CA PHE A 165 5.62 -18.29 8.08
C PHE A 165 4.83 -17.57 9.17
N VAL A 166 5.57 -16.82 9.97
CA VAL A 166 5.03 -15.78 10.84
C VAL A 166 5.09 -14.46 10.10
N CYS A 167 4.10 -13.59 10.29
CA CYS A 167 4.10 -12.30 9.64
C CYS A 167 5.30 -11.46 10.08
N SER A 168 6.07 -10.98 9.09
CA SER A 168 7.30 -10.20 9.33
C SER A 168 7.05 -8.74 9.75
N CYS A 169 5.80 -8.34 9.97
CA CYS A 169 5.43 -6.94 10.17
C CYS A 169 5.89 -6.35 11.51
N GLY A 170 6.14 -7.20 12.52
CA GLY A 170 6.59 -6.79 13.85
C GLY A 170 5.54 -6.11 14.74
N THR A 171 4.36 -5.77 14.20
CA THR A 171 3.26 -5.11 14.95
C THR A 171 1.98 -5.96 15.03
N CYS A 172 2.01 -7.15 14.46
CA CYS A 172 0.88 -8.06 14.29
C CYS A 172 0.96 -9.26 15.26
N ASN A 173 1.62 -9.08 16.42
CA ASN A 173 1.74 -10.09 17.46
C ASN A 173 2.20 -11.47 16.96
N GLU A 174 3.07 -11.50 15.96
CA GLU A 174 3.60 -12.74 15.40
C GLU A 174 2.51 -13.70 14.88
N GLU A 175 1.39 -13.14 14.41
CA GLU A 175 0.35 -13.90 13.73
C GLU A 175 0.91 -14.66 12.52
N SER A 176 0.31 -15.83 12.28
CA SER A 176 0.65 -16.65 11.12
C SER A 176 0.30 -15.90 9.83
N LEU A 177 1.17 -15.97 8.82
CA LEU A 177 1.09 -15.13 7.62
C LEU A 177 -0.21 -15.35 6.83
N GLU A 178 -0.83 -16.52 6.89
CA GLU A 178 -2.11 -16.86 6.26
C GLU A 178 -3.33 -16.21 6.91
N VAL A 179 -3.22 -15.83 8.20
CA VAL A 179 -4.31 -15.20 8.96
C VAL A 179 -4.10 -13.69 9.06
N CYS A 180 -2.85 -13.24 9.13
CA CYS A 180 -2.54 -11.85 9.40
C CYS A 180 -3.10 -10.89 8.34
N ALA A 181 -3.84 -9.87 8.74
CA ALA A 181 -4.46 -8.91 7.83
C ALA A 181 -3.64 -7.64 7.58
N CYS A 182 -2.40 -7.55 8.10
CA CYS A 182 -1.60 -6.35 7.93
C CYS A 182 -1.13 -6.16 6.48
N GLU A 183 -0.81 -4.92 6.11
CA GLU A 183 -0.37 -4.55 4.76
C GLU A 183 0.83 -5.39 4.30
N ARG A 184 1.81 -5.59 5.19
CA ARG A 184 2.97 -6.44 4.91
C ARG A 184 2.58 -7.90 4.66
N ALA A 185 1.64 -8.46 5.42
CA ALA A 185 1.16 -9.81 5.23
C ALA A 185 0.44 -9.97 3.87
N VAL A 186 -0.34 -8.95 3.49
CA VAL A 186 -1.01 -8.89 2.18
C VAL A 186 0.02 -8.88 1.05
N GLU A 187 1.09 -8.09 1.17
CA GLU A 187 2.19 -8.05 0.20
C GLU A 187 2.94 -9.39 0.09
N GLU A 188 3.20 -10.03 1.23
CA GLU A 188 3.87 -11.34 1.27
C GLU A 188 3.00 -12.43 0.62
N ARG A 189 1.69 -12.47 0.91
CA ARG A 189 0.76 -13.38 0.24
C ARG A 189 0.60 -13.07 -1.24
N GLN A 190 0.64 -11.79 -1.63
CA GLN A 190 0.60 -11.41 -3.04
C GLN A 190 1.83 -11.93 -3.79
N PHE A 191 3.01 -11.83 -3.19
CA PHE A 191 4.23 -12.40 -3.75
C PHE A 191 4.12 -13.93 -3.96
N ILE A 192 3.51 -14.65 -3.00
CA ILE A 192 3.26 -16.10 -3.14
C ILE A 192 2.31 -16.37 -4.31
N ARG A 193 1.22 -15.61 -4.44
CA ARG A 193 0.26 -15.72 -5.56
C ARG A 193 0.96 -15.52 -6.90
N ASP A 194 1.71 -14.43 -7.05
CA ASP A 194 2.39 -14.10 -8.30
C ASP A 194 3.34 -15.22 -8.74
N TYR A 195 4.05 -15.85 -7.79
CA TYR A 195 4.92 -17.00 -8.07
C TYR A 195 4.15 -18.26 -8.47
N LEU A 196 3.03 -18.55 -7.80
CA LEU A 196 2.18 -19.70 -8.12
C LEU A 196 1.54 -19.56 -9.50
N GLU A 197 1.09 -18.37 -9.86
CA GLU A 197 0.50 -18.08 -11.17
C GLU A 197 1.53 -18.18 -12.29
N GLN A 198 2.76 -17.69 -12.07
CA GLN A 198 3.87 -17.88 -13.00
C GLN A 198 4.25 -19.37 -13.15
N SER A 199 4.19 -20.15 -12.07
CA SER A 199 4.53 -21.57 -12.04
C SER A 199 3.56 -22.45 -12.84
N THR A 200 2.32 -22.00 -13.07
CA THR A 200 1.35 -22.75 -13.90
C THR A 200 1.76 -22.87 -15.37
N ASN A 201 2.74 -22.07 -15.83
CA ASN A 201 3.22 -22.06 -17.21
C ASN A 201 4.54 -22.83 -17.43
N GLY A 202 5.07 -23.52 -16.41
CA GLY A 202 6.21 -24.42 -16.55
C GLY A 202 7.21 -24.40 -15.40
N GLY A 203 7.12 -25.40 -14.52
CA GLY A 203 8.30 -26.05 -13.96
C GLY A 203 8.83 -25.63 -12.59
N GLN A 204 8.17 -24.76 -11.82
CA GLN A 204 8.62 -24.46 -10.45
C GLN A 204 7.92 -25.35 -9.41
N LYS A 205 8.72 -25.95 -8.52
CA LYS A 205 8.21 -26.81 -7.45
C LYS A 205 7.74 -25.91 -6.29
N PRO A 206 6.68 -26.28 -5.56
CA PRO A 206 6.21 -25.52 -4.39
C PRO A 206 7.33 -25.19 -3.38
N ASP A 207 8.33 -26.07 -3.26
CA ASP A 207 9.48 -25.89 -2.37
C ASP A 207 10.35 -24.69 -2.74
N ASP A 208 10.46 -24.35 -4.04
CA ASP A 208 11.25 -23.19 -4.50
C ASP A 208 10.59 -21.88 -4.09
N ILE A 209 9.25 -21.86 -4.03
CA ILE A 209 8.46 -20.68 -3.62
C ILE A 209 8.65 -20.45 -2.11
N VAL A 210 8.61 -21.51 -1.32
CA VAL A 210 8.85 -21.44 0.13
C VAL A 210 10.24 -20.87 0.42
N ILE A 211 11.28 -21.32 -0.31
CA ILE A 211 12.63 -20.78 -0.18
C ILE A 211 12.69 -19.30 -0.62
N ALA A 212 12.01 -18.93 -1.70
CA ALA A 212 11.97 -17.55 -2.18
C ALA A 212 11.34 -16.59 -1.15
N VAL A 213 10.22 -16.98 -0.53
CA VAL A 213 9.56 -16.22 0.53
C VAL A 213 10.49 -16.07 1.73
N ALA A 214 11.10 -17.16 2.18
CA ALA A 214 11.99 -17.15 3.33
C ALA A 214 13.23 -16.26 3.12
N ASN A 215 13.77 -16.24 1.91
CA ASN A 215 14.91 -15.39 1.59
C ASN A 215 14.54 -13.91 1.44
N LYS A 216 13.32 -13.61 0.98
CA LYS A 216 12.85 -12.24 0.75
C LYS A 216 12.34 -11.57 2.02
N TYR A 217 11.57 -12.29 2.84
CA TYR A 217 10.86 -11.74 3.99
C TYR A 217 11.31 -12.33 5.34
N GLY A 218 11.86 -13.55 5.35
CA GLY A 218 12.29 -14.24 6.57
C GLY A 218 11.12 -14.86 7.33
N TRP A 219 11.26 -14.96 8.66
CA TRP A 219 10.19 -15.34 9.60
C TRP A 219 9.54 -16.71 9.35
N MET A 220 10.29 -17.64 8.74
CA MET A 220 9.86 -19.02 8.60
C MET A 220 9.82 -19.71 9.97
N LYS A 221 8.74 -20.41 10.30
CA LYS A 221 8.65 -21.14 11.58
C LYS A 221 9.73 -22.21 11.65
N ALA A 222 10.32 -22.38 12.84
CA ALA A 222 11.49 -23.22 13.04
C ALA A 222 11.26 -24.69 12.63
N GLU A 223 10.05 -25.21 12.80
CA GLU A 223 9.69 -26.58 12.41
C GLU A 223 9.79 -26.85 10.90
N PHE A 224 9.77 -25.81 10.05
CA PHE A 224 9.91 -25.96 8.60
C PHE A 224 11.34 -25.66 8.10
N ALA A 225 12.14 -24.89 8.84
CA ALA A 225 13.45 -24.42 8.39
C ALA A 225 14.43 -25.55 8.01
N SER A 226 14.40 -26.66 8.76
CA SER A 226 15.24 -27.85 8.51
C SER A 226 14.94 -28.53 7.16
N ASN A 227 13.70 -28.46 6.69
CA ASN A 227 13.28 -29.12 5.45
C ASN A 227 13.71 -28.36 4.19
N TYR A 228 13.91 -27.04 4.28
CA TYR A 228 14.13 -26.16 3.13
C TYR A 228 15.57 -25.63 3.01
N LYS A 229 16.51 -26.06 3.86
CA LYS A 229 17.91 -25.59 3.91
C LYS A 229 18.03 -24.05 3.94
N VAL A 230 17.06 -23.39 4.59
CA VAL A 230 17.06 -21.93 4.76
C VAL A 230 18.03 -21.59 5.90
N ASP A 231 18.77 -20.49 5.76
CA ASP A 231 19.66 -19.98 6.80
C ASP A 231 18.90 -19.82 8.14
N PRO A 232 19.32 -20.49 9.23
CA PRO A 232 18.65 -20.42 10.53
C PRO A 232 18.52 -18.99 11.08
N SER A 233 19.40 -18.08 10.68
CA SER A 233 19.31 -16.66 11.08
C SER A 233 18.05 -15.96 10.55
N ARG A 234 17.46 -16.47 9.46
CA ARG A 234 16.18 -16.02 8.87
C ARG A 234 14.96 -16.75 9.42
N GLY A 235 15.14 -17.73 10.30
CA GLY A 235 14.06 -18.45 10.98
C GLY A 235 13.40 -17.62 12.09
N TRP A 236 12.09 -17.76 12.25
CA TRP A 236 11.37 -17.28 13.40
C TRP A 236 11.68 -18.17 14.62
N ASN A 237 11.98 -17.53 15.75
CA ASN A 237 12.24 -18.20 17.02
C ASN A 237 11.22 -17.69 18.04
N PRO A 238 10.31 -18.54 18.56
CA PRO A 238 9.31 -18.12 19.54
C PRO A 238 9.90 -17.57 20.85
N ASN A 239 11.17 -17.89 21.12
CA ASN A 239 11.90 -17.41 22.31
C ASN A 239 12.72 -16.15 22.05
N ARG A 240 12.59 -15.51 20.87
CA ARG A 240 13.22 -14.20 20.61
C ARG A 240 12.42 -13.13 21.34
N ILE A 241 12.73 -12.92 22.62
CA ILE A 241 12.20 -11.79 23.39
C ILE A 241 12.55 -10.51 22.63
N SER A 242 11.53 -9.73 22.30
CA SER A 242 11.67 -8.39 21.74
C SER A 242 12.58 -7.55 22.65
N GLY A 243 13.84 -7.38 22.24
CA GLY A 243 14.80 -6.50 22.92
C GLY A 243 15.99 -7.18 23.63
N GLN A 244 16.25 -8.48 23.46
CA GLN A 244 17.48 -9.06 24.01
C GLN A 244 18.63 -8.99 22.99
N THR A 245 19.51 -8.00 23.16
CA THR A 245 20.86 -8.03 22.60
C THR A 245 21.58 -9.27 23.11
N ASP A 246 22.22 -10.02 22.21
CA ASP A 246 23.08 -11.17 22.52
C ASP A 246 24.18 -10.78 23.53
N GLN A 247 23.89 -10.85 24.82
CA GLN A 247 24.93 -11.04 25.83
C GLN A 247 25.25 -12.54 25.83
N LEU A 248 26.27 -12.87 25.03
CA LEU A 248 26.98 -14.15 25.10
C LEU A 248 27.46 -14.36 26.55
N LEU A 249 26.72 -15.19 27.28
CA LEU A 249 27.19 -15.83 28.49
C LEU A 249 28.31 -16.79 28.08
N ILE A 250 29.52 -16.41 28.45
CA ILE A 250 30.74 -17.19 28.32
C ILE A 250 30.60 -18.43 29.21
N THR A 251 30.16 -19.55 28.66
CA THR A 251 30.55 -20.86 29.18
C THR A 251 31.74 -21.32 28.35
N LYS A 252 32.90 -21.28 29.00
CA LYS A 252 34.12 -21.96 28.55
C LYS A 252 33.75 -23.42 28.32
N ASP A 253 33.85 -23.86 27.08
CA ASP A 253 34.43 -25.14 26.65
C ASP A 253 33.81 -25.52 25.30
N VAL A 254 34.69 -25.84 24.35
CA VAL A 254 34.44 -26.18 22.92
C VAL A 254 34.41 -24.99 21.95
N LEU A 255 35.57 -24.70 21.37
CA LEU A 255 35.73 -23.98 20.09
C LEU A 255 35.73 -25.01 18.95
N PRO A 256 35.09 -24.77 17.78
CA PRO A 256 35.83 -24.20 16.63
C PRO A 256 34.98 -23.28 15.73
N PRO A 257 35.53 -22.79 14.61
CA PRO A 257 36.06 -21.45 14.40
C PRO A 257 34.99 -20.45 13.92
N VAL A 258 34.51 -19.56 14.79
CA VAL A 258 33.79 -18.33 14.37
C VAL A 258 34.62 -17.12 14.78
N LEU A 259 35.87 -17.08 14.31
CA LEU A 259 36.68 -15.87 14.37
C LEU A 259 37.03 -15.50 12.94
N ASN A 260 36.08 -14.87 12.23
CA ASN A 260 36.38 -14.03 11.05
C ASN A 260 35.21 -13.17 10.49
N LEU A 261 34.02 -13.12 11.11
CA LEU A 261 32.92 -12.28 10.60
C LEU A 261 32.91 -10.83 11.12
N ILE A 262 33.91 -10.43 11.91
CA ILE A 262 34.01 -9.07 12.46
C ILE A 262 34.87 -8.13 11.58
N ASN A 263 35.57 -8.69 10.58
CA ASN A 263 36.53 -7.95 9.75
C ASN A 263 36.15 -7.91 8.26
N THR A 264 34.96 -8.36 7.88
CA THR A 264 34.51 -8.27 6.48
C THR A 264 34.07 -6.85 6.16
N LYS A 265 34.54 -6.34 5.02
CA LYS A 265 34.19 -5.02 4.50
C LYS A 265 32.69 -4.91 4.29
N ALA A 266 32.11 -3.76 4.61
CA ALA A 266 30.69 -3.52 4.43
C ALA A 266 30.30 -3.55 2.95
N THR A 267 29.14 -4.13 2.67
CA THR A 267 28.56 -4.28 1.34
C THR A 267 27.19 -3.61 1.28
N ILE A 268 26.59 -3.57 0.08
CA ILE A 268 25.28 -2.93 -0.13
C ILE A 268 24.17 -3.60 0.70
N SER A 269 24.28 -4.91 0.97
CA SER A 269 23.30 -5.63 1.81
C SER A 269 23.32 -5.16 3.27
N ASP A 270 24.41 -4.55 3.73
CA ASP A 270 24.58 -4.14 5.13
C ASP A 270 24.00 -2.76 5.43
N LYS A 271 23.51 -2.05 4.40
CA LYS A 271 22.94 -0.70 4.54
C LYS A 271 21.82 -0.63 5.56
N ILE A 272 20.90 -1.62 5.53
CA ILE A 272 19.76 -1.64 6.46
C ILE A 272 20.25 -1.81 7.90
N SER A 273 21.27 -2.65 8.12
CA SER A 273 21.89 -2.85 9.43
C SER A 273 22.54 -1.56 9.95
N ILE A 274 23.28 -0.84 9.09
CA ILE A 274 23.88 0.45 9.43
C ILE A 274 22.79 1.48 9.75
N TYR A 275 21.73 1.59 8.93
CA TYR A 275 20.66 2.57 9.18
C TYR A 275 19.86 2.26 10.44
N SER A 276 19.65 0.98 10.76
CA SER A 276 18.89 0.56 11.94
C SER A 276 19.59 0.92 13.26
N ALA A 277 20.90 1.18 13.21
CA ALA A 277 21.68 1.63 14.36
C ALA A 277 21.42 3.10 14.75
N PHE A 278 20.72 3.89 13.92
CA PHE A 278 20.54 5.33 14.15
C PHE A 278 19.07 5.73 14.24
N LYS A 279 18.79 6.68 15.14
CA LYS A 279 17.59 7.51 15.06
C LYS A 279 17.75 8.54 13.93
N CYS A 280 16.67 9.00 13.32
CA CYS A 280 16.77 10.09 12.34
C CYS A 280 17.15 11.39 13.08
N PRO A 281 18.36 11.97 12.89
CA PRO A 281 18.82 13.11 13.69
C PRO A 281 18.16 14.43 13.28
N CYS A 282 17.27 14.37 12.29
CA CYS A 282 16.62 15.50 11.65
C CYS A 282 15.67 16.26 12.60
N GLY A 283 15.11 15.61 13.61
CA GLY A 283 14.19 16.19 14.62
C GLY A 283 12.86 16.74 14.09
N LYS A 284 12.64 16.73 12.77
CA LYS A 284 11.48 17.34 12.08
C LYS A 284 10.60 16.35 11.34
N CYS A 285 11.10 15.14 11.13
CA CYS A 285 10.56 14.16 10.19
C CYS A 285 9.52 13.22 10.81
N ARG A 286 9.28 13.27 12.14
CA ARG A 286 8.38 12.40 12.92
C ARG A 286 8.61 10.88 12.76
N LEU A 287 9.64 10.50 12.01
CA LEU A 287 10.10 9.13 11.82
C LEU A 287 11.32 8.92 12.71
N ASP A 288 11.20 7.96 13.62
CA ASP A 288 12.20 7.77 14.68
C ASP A 288 13.49 7.13 14.15
N GLU A 289 13.42 6.28 13.13
CA GLU A 289 14.57 5.54 12.62
C GLU A 289 15.13 6.07 11.30
N LEU A 290 16.46 6.07 11.16
CA LEU A 290 17.12 6.50 9.93
C LEU A 290 16.77 5.60 8.73
N LYS A 291 16.50 4.31 8.97
CA LYS A 291 16.14 3.36 7.90
C LYS A 291 14.85 3.79 7.18
N ASP A 292 13.87 4.28 7.94
CA ASP A 292 12.54 4.67 7.44
C ASP A 292 12.50 6.15 6.99
N CYS A 293 13.44 6.96 7.46
CA CYS A 293 13.50 8.39 7.19
C CYS A 293 14.09 8.70 5.79
N ASN A 294 13.49 9.63 5.03
CA ASN A 294 14.00 10.09 3.73
C ASN A 294 14.02 11.63 3.57
N CYS A 295 14.19 12.36 4.69
CA CYS A 295 14.19 13.81 4.66
C CYS A 295 15.40 14.41 3.91
N ASP A 296 15.14 15.50 3.19
CA ASP A 296 16.07 16.15 2.26
C ASP A 296 16.36 17.58 2.70
N HIS A 297 17.06 17.68 3.83
CA HIS A 297 17.57 18.95 4.35
C HIS A 297 18.97 18.71 4.94
N PRO A 298 19.75 19.75 5.22
CA PRO A 298 21.07 19.60 5.85
C PRO A 298 20.96 18.79 7.16
N GLY A 299 21.86 17.81 7.34
CA GLY A 299 21.82 16.87 8.45
C GLY A 299 20.65 15.88 8.43
N GLY A 300 19.90 15.81 7.33
CA GLY A 300 18.78 14.91 7.13
C GLY A 300 19.19 13.51 6.66
N ALA A 301 18.22 12.60 6.63
CA ALA A 301 18.43 11.19 6.31
C ALA A 301 19.10 10.96 4.95
N LYS A 302 18.75 11.72 3.91
CA LYS A 302 19.38 11.57 2.59
C LYS A 302 20.87 11.88 2.61
N GLU A 303 21.30 12.85 3.41
CA GLU A 303 22.72 13.19 3.54
C GLU A 303 23.50 12.05 4.18
N ILE A 304 22.95 11.48 5.25
CA ILE A 304 23.56 10.38 6.00
C ILE A 304 23.58 9.10 5.15
N LYS A 305 22.48 8.79 4.45
CA LYS A 305 22.41 7.63 3.54
C LYS A 305 23.43 7.74 2.41
N ARG A 306 23.58 8.91 1.78
CA ARG A 306 24.64 9.17 0.79
C ARG A 306 26.05 9.01 1.37
N PHE A 307 26.26 9.43 2.61
CA PHE A 307 27.55 9.24 3.29
C PHE A 307 27.87 7.75 3.49
N VAL A 308 26.90 6.96 3.96
CA VAL A 308 27.03 5.50 4.10
C VAL A 308 27.27 4.83 2.75
N ASP A 309 26.50 5.18 1.72
CA ASP A 309 26.66 4.66 0.36
C ASP A 309 28.07 4.92 -0.18
N LYS A 310 28.59 6.14 0.03
CA LYS A 310 29.96 6.50 -0.33
C LYS A 310 30.97 5.62 0.41
N LYS A 311 30.81 5.42 1.72
CA LYS A 311 31.77 4.63 2.52
C LYS A 311 31.76 3.14 2.20
N ILE A 312 30.61 2.59 1.86
CA ILE A 312 30.50 1.22 1.33
C ILE A 312 31.19 1.12 -0.04
N SER A 313 30.99 2.10 -0.93
CA SER A 313 31.62 2.09 -2.26
C SER A 313 33.15 2.21 -2.23
N GLU A 314 33.71 2.81 -1.17
CA GLU A 314 35.16 2.86 -0.95
C GLU A 314 35.75 1.46 -0.64
N ASN A 315 34.92 0.45 -0.35
CA ASN A 315 35.30 -0.95 -0.09
C ASN A 315 36.51 -1.08 0.86
N LYS A 316 36.53 -0.25 1.90
CA LYS A 316 37.65 -0.10 2.83
C LYS A 316 37.23 -0.37 4.28
N TYR A 317 36.00 -0.03 4.63
CA TYR A 317 35.53 -0.02 6.02
C TYR A 317 34.54 -1.16 6.27
N THR A 318 34.55 -1.67 7.49
CA THR A 318 33.59 -2.62 8.04
C THR A 318 32.28 -1.91 8.43
N VAL A 319 31.23 -2.69 8.70
CA VAL A 319 29.93 -2.17 9.17
C VAL A 319 30.09 -1.33 10.44
N ASN A 320 30.92 -1.79 11.38
CA ASN A 320 31.17 -1.09 12.64
C ASN A 320 31.92 0.22 12.42
N GLU A 321 32.96 0.23 11.60
CA GLU A 321 33.70 1.46 11.29
C GLU A 321 32.82 2.50 10.60
N ILE A 322 31.98 2.10 9.64
CA ILE A 322 31.04 3.03 8.99
C ILE A 322 30.02 3.55 10.00
N THR A 323 29.52 2.69 10.88
CA THR A 323 28.60 3.07 11.96
C THR A 323 29.25 4.11 12.87
N ASP A 324 30.48 3.90 13.31
CA ASP A 324 31.17 4.86 14.18
C ASP A 324 31.50 6.17 13.45
N MET A 325 31.84 6.12 12.17
CA MET A 325 31.99 7.32 11.33
C MET A 325 30.70 8.12 11.20
N VAL A 326 29.55 7.45 11.06
CA VAL A 326 28.24 8.10 11.03
C VAL A 326 27.94 8.72 12.39
N ASN A 327 28.13 8.00 13.48
CA ASN A 327 27.88 8.50 14.83
C ASN A 327 28.76 9.71 15.17
N ASN A 328 30.04 9.66 14.84
CA ASN A 328 30.97 10.75 15.11
C ASN A 328 30.66 12.01 14.29
N LYS A 329 30.09 11.86 13.09
CA LYS A 329 29.78 12.99 12.20
C LYS A 329 28.37 13.55 12.40
N TYR A 330 27.38 12.69 12.64
CA TYR A 330 25.96 13.03 12.64
C TYR A 330 25.23 12.73 13.97
N GLY A 331 25.85 11.95 14.86
CA GLY A 331 25.24 11.51 16.13
C GLY A 331 24.08 10.54 15.94
N GLY A 332 23.26 10.40 16.99
CA GLY A 332 21.97 9.69 16.92
C GLY A 332 22.04 8.17 16.93
N LYS A 333 23.20 7.55 17.22
CA LYS A 333 23.31 6.10 17.42
C LYS A 333 22.41 5.69 18.59
N LYS A 334 21.61 4.65 18.40
CA LYS A 334 20.80 4.05 19.46
C LYS A 334 21.75 3.42 20.49
N ILE A 335 21.53 3.71 21.77
CA ILE A 335 22.30 3.16 22.90
C ILE A 335 21.74 1.78 23.23
#